data_AF-A0A8T3QLL7-F1
#
_entry.id   AF-A0A8T3QLL7-F1
#
_cell.length_a   1.000
_cell.length_b   1.000
_cell.length_c   1.000
_cell.angle_alpha   90.00
_cell.angle_beta   90.00
_cell.angle_gamma   90.00
#
_symmetry.space_group_name_H-M   'P 1'
#
loop_
_entity.id
_entity.type
_entity.pdbx_description
1 polymer ?
#
loop_
_entity_poly.entity_id
_entity_poly.type
_entity_poly.pdbx_seq_one_letter_code
_entity_poly.pdbx_strand_id
1 'polypeptide(L)'
;MEAGTPTDLTPAGTNGNESSNSVATPSPSGGAADALSALSSGSQTAYIRIFWMDPANIKVNQDVTQVHWSYNGSTVSSAYANGYFNWFTFTQWSKISSSLTAAYQSGNTSILGTTTSDHKSTFCVPLPTTYTHYYYVRMWGHANGTAPWSQSSDSVDECFPFHWDKITAYGAFPGF
;
A
#
# COMPACT_ATOMS: atom_id res chain seq x y z
N MET A 1 12.70 -2.69 13.71
CA MET A 1 11.62 -1.89 14.32
C MET A 1 10.34 -2.30 13.61
N GLU A 2 9.46 -2.96 14.34
CA GLU A 2 8.17 -3.46 13.84
C GLU A 2 7.20 -2.27 13.79
N ALA A 3 6.70 -1.93 12.61
CA ALA A 3 5.75 -0.82 12.46
C ALA A 3 4.39 -1.30 12.98
N GLY A 4 3.96 -0.73 14.11
CA GLY A 4 2.65 -0.98 14.70
C GLY A 4 1.52 -0.60 13.75
N THR A 5 0.49 -1.44 13.73
CA THR A 5 -0.76 -1.20 13.00
C THR A 5 -1.44 0.07 13.53
N PRO A 6 -1.79 1.06 12.69
CA PRO A 6 -2.64 2.17 13.11
C PRO A 6 -4.06 1.63 13.36
N THR A 7 -4.56 1.74 14.60
CA THR A 7 -5.89 1.23 14.97
C THR A 7 -7.02 2.23 14.82
N ASP A 8 -6.78 3.48 14.42
CA ASP A 8 -7.86 4.47 14.30
C ASP A 8 -7.72 5.37 13.07
N LEU A 9 -8.71 5.29 12.18
CA LEU A 9 -9.08 6.38 11.28
C LEU A 9 -10.54 6.72 11.54
N THR A 10 -10.76 7.74 12.35
CA THR A 10 -12.01 8.48 12.39
C THR A 10 -12.35 8.98 10.98
N PRO A 11 -13.58 8.78 10.48
CA PRO A 11 -13.99 9.37 9.21
C PRO A 11 -13.90 10.90 9.29
N ALA A 12 -13.24 11.51 8.30
CA ALA A 12 -13.23 12.95 8.14
C ALA A 12 -14.68 13.46 8.02
N GLY A 13 -15.05 14.36 8.93
CA GLY A 13 -16.38 14.95 9.00
C GLY A 13 -16.73 15.72 7.74
N THR A 14 -17.96 15.54 7.27
CA THR A 14 -18.60 16.45 6.33
C THR A 14 -19.43 17.42 7.17
N ASN A 15 -19.01 18.69 7.24
CA ASN A 15 -19.75 19.74 7.93
C ASN A 15 -20.99 20.13 7.13
N GLY A 16 -22.15 20.04 7.78
CA GLY A 16 -23.43 20.53 7.28
C GLY A 16 -24.61 20.19 8.22
N ASN A 17 -24.64 20.81 9.40
CA ASN A 17 -25.79 21.28 10.20
C ASN A 17 -27.19 20.65 9.85
N GLU A 18 -27.99 19.98 10.69
CA GLU A 18 -28.23 20.03 12.14
C GLU A 18 -28.88 18.73 12.68
N SER A 19 -28.65 18.47 13.98
CA SER A 19 -29.52 17.75 14.96
C SER A 19 -29.81 16.26 14.70
N SER A 20 -29.42 15.30 15.56
CA SER A 20 -29.47 15.32 17.03
C SER A 20 -28.52 14.29 17.65
N ASN A 21 -28.00 14.67 18.82
CA ASN A 21 -27.22 13.87 19.75
C ASN A 21 -27.73 12.42 19.92
N SER A 22 -26.79 11.48 19.91
CA SER A 22 -26.86 10.29 20.77
C SER A 22 -25.43 9.87 21.12
N VAL A 23 -24.99 10.38 22.27
CA VAL A 23 -23.80 9.91 22.97
C VAL A 23 -24.08 8.48 23.42
N ALA A 24 -23.30 7.50 22.94
CA ALA A 24 -23.35 6.14 23.48
C ALA A 24 -22.48 6.08 24.75
N THR A 25 -23.13 6.15 25.92
CA THR A 25 -22.53 5.74 27.20
C THR A 25 -22.75 4.25 27.42
N PRO A 26 -21.78 3.49 27.96
CA PRO A 26 -22.00 2.09 28.29
C PRO A 26 -22.80 1.96 29.59
N SER A 27 -23.76 1.04 29.64
CA SER A 27 -24.34 0.56 30.89
C SER A 27 -24.36 -0.98 30.90
N PRO A 28 -23.90 -1.64 31.98
CA PRO A 28 -23.79 -3.10 32.02
C PRO A 28 -25.05 -3.75 32.58
N SER A 29 -25.12 -5.07 32.35
CA SER A 29 -25.97 -6.08 32.97
C SER A 29 -27.32 -6.38 32.31
N GLY A 30 -27.45 -7.64 31.85
CA GLY A 30 -28.71 -8.36 31.90
C GLY A 30 -29.30 -8.85 30.58
N GLY A 31 -28.73 -9.93 30.03
CA GLY A 31 -29.53 -10.97 29.38
C GLY A 31 -29.88 -10.79 27.90
N ALA A 32 -29.73 -11.91 27.17
CA ALA A 32 -30.03 -12.13 25.75
C ALA A 32 -29.07 -11.49 24.74
N ALA A 33 -27.92 -12.16 24.55
CA ALA A 33 -27.17 -12.31 23.31
C ALA A 33 -27.38 -11.21 22.26
N ASP A 34 -26.86 -10.02 22.55
CA ASP A 34 -26.69 -8.96 21.57
C ASP A 34 -25.89 -9.49 20.38
N ALA A 35 -26.39 -9.15 19.20
CA ALA A 35 -25.95 -9.64 17.92
C ALA A 35 -24.42 -9.68 17.83
N LEU A 36 -23.89 -10.90 17.69
CA LEU A 36 -22.61 -11.12 17.05
C LEU A 36 -22.60 -10.25 15.80
N SER A 37 -21.79 -9.19 15.81
CA SER A 37 -21.47 -8.43 14.61
C SER A 37 -21.16 -9.46 13.54
N ALA A 38 -21.99 -9.54 12.51
CA ALA A 38 -21.76 -10.46 11.41
C ALA A 38 -20.36 -10.14 10.90
N LEU A 39 -19.41 -11.04 11.16
CA LEU A 39 -18.04 -10.91 10.68
C LEU A 39 -18.16 -10.68 9.18
N SER A 40 -17.76 -9.49 8.72
CA SER A 40 -17.88 -9.14 7.31
C SER A 40 -16.99 -10.13 6.54
N SER A 41 -17.63 -11.04 5.82
CA SER A 41 -16.96 -11.88 4.86
C SER A 41 -17.15 -11.31 3.47
N GLY A 42 -16.11 -11.38 2.65
CA GLY A 42 -16.11 -10.73 1.36
C GLY A 42 -14.83 -10.96 0.59
N SER A 43 -14.79 -10.36 -0.59
CA SER A 43 -13.58 -10.24 -1.39
C SER A 43 -13.29 -8.78 -1.63
N GLN A 44 -12.01 -8.41 -1.52
CA GLN A 44 -11.56 -7.05 -1.65
C GLN A 44 -10.31 -6.99 -2.53
N THR A 45 -10.16 -5.87 -3.21
CA THR A 45 -8.94 -5.49 -3.91
C THR A 45 -8.50 -4.13 -3.40
N ALA A 46 -7.20 -3.92 -3.30
CA ALA A 46 -6.60 -2.62 -3.01
C ALA A 46 -5.23 -2.52 -3.68
N TYR A 47 -4.80 -1.30 -3.98
CA TYR A 47 -3.48 -1.03 -4.54
C TYR A 47 -2.83 0.20 -3.92
N ILE A 48 -1.51 0.20 -3.95
CA ILE A 48 -0.66 1.38 -3.78
C ILE A 48 0.11 1.60 -5.06
N ARG A 49 0.09 2.83 -5.54
CA ARG A 49 0.92 3.32 -6.65
C ARG A 49 1.89 4.34 -6.09
N ILE A 50 3.18 4.14 -6.34
CA ILE A 50 4.23 5.11 -6.05
C ILE A 50 4.71 5.70 -7.37
N PHE A 51 4.88 7.02 -7.40
CA PHE A 51 5.57 7.73 -8.48
C PHE A 51 6.90 8.22 -7.95
N TRP A 52 7.95 8.02 -8.73
CA TRP A 52 9.26 8.55 -8.45
C TRP A 52 9.49 9.78 -9.31
N MET A 53 9.89 10.86 -8.67
CA MET A 53 10.11 12.15 -9.30
C MET A 53 11.55 12.59 -9.11
N ASP A 54 12.12 13.12 -10.19
CA ASP A 54 13.41 13.79 -10.12
C ASP A 54 13.30 15.14 -9.36
N PRO A 55 14.42 15.81 -9.04
CA PRO A 55 14.38 17.12 -8.40
C PRO A 55 13.68 18.24 -9.20
N ALA A 56 13.40 18.02 -10.49
CA ALA A 56 12.64 18.93 -11.35
C ALA A 56 11.14 18.59 -11.41
N ASN A 57 10.65 17.68 -10.55
CA ASN A 57 9.28 17.17 -10.49
C ASN A 57 8.82 16.44 -11.77
N ILE A 58 9.77 15.89 -12.53
CA ILE A 58 9.46 15.06 -13.69
C ILE A 58 9.25 13.63 -13.21
N LYS A 59 8.12 13.03 -13.60
CA LYS A 59 7.84 11.62 -13.33
C LYS A 59 8.82 10.75 -14.10
N VAL A 60 9.64 10.03 -13.37
CA VAL A 60 10.68 9.16 -13.91
C VAL A 60 10.15 7.75 -14.10
N ASN A 61 9.48 7.26 -13.06
CA ASN A 61 8.92 5.92 -13.06
C ASN A 61 7.80 5.75 -12.03
N GLN A 62 7.15 4.59 -12.07
CA GLN A 62 6.11 4.24 -11.13
C GLN A 62 5.98 2.73 -10.94
N ASP A 63 5.66 2.36 -9.71
CA ASP A 63 5.42 1.00 -9.29
C ASP A 63 4.05 0.88 -8.62
N VAL A 64 3.39 -0.24 -8.85
CA VAL A 64 2.10 -0.54 -8.23
C VAL A 64 2.14 -1.93 -7.62
N THR A 65 1.81 -2.00 -6.34
CA THR A 65 1.49 -3.25 -5.66
C THR A 65 -0.01 -3.32 -5.46
N GLN A 66 -0.63 -4.34 -6.03
CA GLN A 66 -2.05 -4.62 -5.87
C GLN A 66 -2.22 -5.98 -5.19
N VAL A 67 -3.13 -6.06 -4.22
CA VAL A 67 -3.53 -7.32 -3.59
C VAL A 67 -5.02 -7.55 -3.78
N HIS A 68 -5.37 -8.81 -4.00
CA HIS A 68 -6.72 -9.33 -4.04
C HIS A 68 -6.85 -10.38 -2.96
N TRP A 69 -7.89 -10.33 -2.14
CA TRP A 69 -8.06 -11.31 -1.08
C TRP A 69 -9.53 -11.53 -0.72
N SER A 70 -9.79 -12.71 -0.19
CA SER A 70 -11.06 -13.09 0.42
C SER A 70 -10.86 -13.25 1.92
N TYR A 71 -11.80 -12.75 2.72
CA TYR A 71 -11.69 -12.68 4.16
C TYR A 71 -13.02 -12.96 4.86
N ASN A 72 -12.97 -13.25 6.16
CA ASN A 72 -14.15 -13.55 6.99
C ASN A 72 -14.12 -12.91 8.39
N GLY A 73 -13.33 -11.85 8.57
CA GLY A 73 -13.11 -11.19 9.86
C GLY A 73 -11.98 -11.79 10.70
N SER A 74 -11.64 -13.07 10.50
CA SER A 74 -10.63 -13.78 11.32
C SER A 74 -9.45 -14.33 10.51
N THR A 75 -9.69 -14.74 9.26
CA THR A 75 -8.66 -15.26 8.36
C THR A 75 -8.81 -14.74 6.94
N VAL A 76 -7.71 -14.72 6.20
CA VAL A 76 -7.66 -14.60 4.75
C VAL A 76 -7.69 -16.00 4.15
N SER A 77 -8.75 -16.33 3.41
CA SER A 77 -8.99 -17.68 2.88
C SER A 77 -8.33 -17.92 1.53
N SER A 78 -8.23 -16.88 0.70
CA SER A 78 -7.59 -16.92 -0.63
C SER A 78 -7.05 -15.55 -0.97
N ALA A 79 -5.88 -15.46 -1.60
CA ALA A 79 -5.31 -14.18 -2.00
C ALA A 79 -4.26 -14.34 -3.12
N TYR A 80 -4.02 -13.24 -3.84
CA TYR A 80 -2.90 -13.09 -4.76
C TYR A 80 -2.50 -11.61 -4.88
N ALA A 81 -1.33 -11.35 -5.45
CA ALA A 81 -0.87 -9.99 -5.72
C ALA A 81 -0.50 -9.81 -7.19
N ASN A 82 -0.57 -8.57 -7.68
CA ASN A 82 -0.05 -8.15 -8.97
C ASN A 82 0.94 -6.99 -8.76
N GLY A 83 1.98 -6.97 -9.60
CA GLY A 83 2.95 -5.89 -9.68
C GLY A 83 2.87 -5.23 -11.05
N TYR A 84 2.75 -3.90 -11.09
CA TYR A 84 2.80 -3.14 -12.34
C TYR A 84 3.96 -2.16 -12.27
N PHE A 85 4.73 -2.10 -13.36
CA PHE A 85 5.98 -1.36 -13.43
C PHE A 85 6.02 -0.55 -14.72
N ASN A 86 6.13 0.78 -14.63
CA ASN A 86 6.17 1.65 -15.82
C ASN A 86 7.28 2.71 -15.75
N TRP A 87 7.84 2.99 -16.92
CA TRP A 87 9.02 3.83 -17.11
C TRP A 87 8.71 4.94 -18.09
N PHE A 88 9.13 6.17 -17.78
CA PHE A 88 8.98 7.29 -18.68
C PHE A 88 10.27 7.44 -19.52
N THR A 89 10.20 7.00 -20.78
CA THR A 89 11.35 6.75 -21.69
C THR A 89 12.19 7.98 -22.05
N PHE A 90 11.72 9.20 -21.78
CA PHE A 90 12.44 10.44 -22.09
C PHE A 90 13.33 10.97 -20.95
N THR A 91 13.39 10.25 -19.83
CA THR A 91 14.06 10.73 -18.61
C THR A 91 15.48 10.18 -18.46
N GLN A 92 15.99 9.43 -19.44
CA GLN A 92 17.26 8.68 -19.37
C GLN A 92 17.43 7.72 -18.17
N TRP A 93 16.34 7.45 -17.46
CA TRP A 93 16.27 6.41 -16.47
C TRP A 93 15.92 5.07 -17.13
N SER A 94 16.46 4.00 -16.60
CA SER A 94 16.17 2.65 -17.07
C SER A 94 16.04 1.68 -15.91
N LYS A 95 15.08 0.76 -16.05
CA LYS A 95 14.94 -0.38 -15.15
C LYS A 95 16.08 -1.36 -15.39
N ILE A 96 16.64 -1.85 -14.30
CA ILE A 96 17.58 -2.96 -14.24
C ILE A 96 16.83 -4.25 -13.91
N SER A 97 16.03 -4.22 -12.85
CA SER A 97 15.34 -5.40 -12.32
C SER A 97 13.94 -5.03 -11.83
N SER A 98 13.06 -6.01 -11.72
CA SER A 98 11.77 -5.85 -11.02
C SER A 98 11.30 -7.19 -10.51
N SER A 99 10.69 -7.20 -9.33
CA SER A 99 10.12 -8.40 -8.73
C SER A 99 8.82 -8.10 -7.97
N LEU A 100 8.01 -9.14 -7.84
CA LEU A 100 6.80 -9.17 -7.04
C LEU A 100 6.90 -10.38 -6.11
N THR A 101 6.59 -10.17 -4.84
CA THR A 101 6.36 -11.25 -3.88
C THR A 101 4.97 -11.12 -3.27
N ALA A 102 4.38 -12.26 -2.91
CA ALA A 102 3.11 -12.35 -2.21
C ALA A 102 3.23 -13.46 -1.16
N ALA A 103 2.93 -13.16 0.10
CA ALA A 103 3.02 -14.13 1.18
C ALA A 103 1.92 -13.93 2.22
N TYR A 104 1.33 -15.03 2.66
CA TYR A 104 0.47 -15.05 3.83
C TYR A 104 1.31 -14.77 5.07
N GLN A 105 0.76 -13.94 5.96
CA GLN A 105 1.34 -13.73 7.28
C GLN A 105 0.88 -14.82 8.25
N SER A 106 1.55 -14.91 9.40
CA SER A 106 1.26 -15.92 10.42
C SER A 106 -0.24 -15.99 10.76
N GLY A 107 -0.76 -17.22 10.84
CA GLY A 107 -2.19 -17.48 11.11
C GLY A 107 -3.14 -17.06 9.98
N ASN A 108 -2.63 -16.78 8.77
CA ASN A 108 -3.40 -16.25 7.64
C ASN A 108 -4.17 -14.97 8.00
N THR A 109 -3.64 -14.16 8.91
CA THR A 109 -4.28 -12.91 9.37
C THR A 109 -4.24 -11.79 8.33
N SER A 110 -3.33 -11.90 7.36
CA SER A 110 -3.24 -11.02 6.19
C SER A 110 -2.46 -11.67 5.04
N ILE A 111 -2.63 -11.12 3.83
CA ILE A 111 -1.70 -11.29 2.71
C ILE A 111 -0.82 -10.03 2.60
N LEU A 112 0.46 -10.20 2.32
CA LEU A 112 1.39 -9.10 1.99
C LEU A 112 1.85 -9.23 0.55
N GLY A 113 1.49 -8.26 -0.29
CA GLY A 113 2.10 -8.04 -1.61
C GLY A 113 3.26 -7.05 -1.49
N THR A 114 4.37 -7.32 -2.18
CA THR A 114 5.52 -6.40 -2.22
C THR A 114 6.08 -6.32 -3.63
N THR A 115 6.26 -5.10 -4.16
CA THR A 115 7.05 -4.85 -5.37
C THR A 115 8.38 -4.18 -5.05
N THR A 116 9.39 -4.55 -5.83
CA THR A 116 10.78 -4.07 -5.81
C THR A 116 11.24 -3.87 -7.26
N SER A 117 12.07 -2.88 -7.58
CA SER A 117 12.40 -2.51 -8.96
C SER A 117 13.75 -1.77 -9.16
N ASP A 118 14.92 -2.37 -9.32
CA ASP A 118 16.19 -1.61 -9.42
C ASP A 118 16.30 -0.61 -10.60
N HIS A 119 16.81 0.61 -10.36
CA HIS A 119 16.96 1.68 -11.38
C HIS A 119 18.40 2.17 -11.57
N LYS A 120 18.70 2.59 -12.80
CA LYS A 120 19.90 3.40 -13.13
C LYS A 120 19.55 4.64 -13.96
N SER A 121 20.36 5.68 -13.80
CA SER A 121 20.36 6.89 -14.61
C SER A 121 21.68 7.08 -15.33
N THR A 122 21.64 7.54 -16.57
CA THR A 122 22.85 7.93 -17.32
C THR A 122 23.32 9.35 -17.02
N PHE A 123 22.56 10.15 -16.24
CA PHE A 123 22.97 11.51 -15.87
C PHE A 123 24.16 11.57 -14.91
N CYS A 124 24.49 10.45 -14.27
CA CYS A 124 25.45 10.38 -13.17
C CYS A 124 26.84 9.93 -13.60
N VAL A 125 27.36 10.55 -14.66
CA VAL A 125 28.74 10.38 -15.12
C VAL A 125 29.65 11.23 -14.22
N PRO A 126 30.75 10.71 -13.63
CA PRO A 126 31.51 9.53 -14.01
C PRO A 126 31.40 8.32 -13.05
N LEU A 127 30.41 8.27 -12.14
CA LEU A 127 30.33 7.19 -11.17
C LEU A 127 29.71 5.94 -11.83
N PRO A 128 30.46 4.84 -12.02
CA PRO A 128 29.99 3.66 -12.76
C PRO A 128 28.87 2.89 -12.06
N THR A 129 28.51 3.25 -10.83
CA THR A 129 27.57 2.53 -9.96
C THR A 129 26.68 3.45 -9.14
N THR A 130 26.15 4.53 -9.71
CA THR A 130 25.02 5.23 -9.08
C THR A 130 23.74 4.43 -9.34
N TYR A 131 23.33 3.63 -8.36
CA TYR A 131 22.04 2.94 -8.35
C TYR A 131 21.16 3.56 -7.30
N THR A 132 19.90 3.79 -7.65
CA THR A 132 18.96 4.31 -6.67
C THR A 132 17.91 3.24 -6.39
N HIS A 133 17.93 2.72 -5.16
CA HIS A 133 17.23 1.50 -4.78
C HIS A 133 15.92 1.76 -4.03
N TYR A 134 14.93 2.30 -4.72
CA TYR A 134 13.69 2.73 -4.08
C TYR A 134 12.74 1.58 -3.69
N TYR A 135 13.08 0.71 -2.73
CA TYR A 135 12.30 -0.51 -2.48
C TYR A 135 11.80 -0.69 -1.06
N TYR A 136 10.48 -0.71 -0.94
CA TYR A 136 9.64 -1.88 -0.70
C TYR A 136 8.21 -1.34 -0.73
N VAL A 137 7.54 -1.42 -1.88
CA VAL A 137 6.16 -0.93 -2.01
C VAL A 137 5.24 -2.04 -1.56
N ARG A 138 4.72 -1.90 -0.34
CA ARG A 138 3.98 -2.95 0.35
C ARG A 138 2.50 -2.62 0.44
N MET A 139 1.67 -3.61 0.15
CA MET A 139 0.24 -3.56 0.38
C MET A 139 -0.19 -4.81 1.13
N TRP A 140 -0.97 -4.62 2.19
CA TRP A 140 -1.57 -5.71 2.94
C TRP A 140 -3.06 -5.84 2.58
N GLY A 141 -3.57 -7.06 2.68
CA GLY A 141 -5.00 -7.34 2.76
C GLY A 141 -5.30 -8.13 4.02
N HIS A 142 -5.95 -7.52 5.01
CA HIS A 142 -6.20 -8.13 6.31
C HIS A 142 -7.51 -8.91 6.36
N ALA A 143 -7.58 -9.84 7.31
CA ALA A 143 -8.76 -10.65 7.59
C ALA A 143 -10.00 -9.82 7.97
N ASN A 144 -9.85 -8.57 8.41
CA ASN A 144 -10.96 -7.65 8.69
C ASN A 144 -11.38 -6.80 7.47
N GLY A 145 -10.80 -7.04 6.30
CA GLY A 145 -11.10 -6.31 5.06
C GLY A 145 -10.30 -5.02 4.86
N THR A 146 -9.42 -4.65 5.79
CA THR A 146 -8.59 -3.44 5.66
C THR A 146 -7.35 -3.67 4.79
N ALA A 147 -6.86 -2.58 4.18
CA ALA A 147 -5.68 -2.60 3.33
C ALA A 147 -4.68 -1.48 3.67
N PRO A 148 -3.90 -1.62 4.76
CA PRO A 148 -2.79 -0.74 5.03
C PRO A 148 -1.68 -0.95 4.01
N TRP A 149 -0.80 0.03 3.92
CA TRP A 149 0.31 0.04 2.97
C TRP A 149 1.53 0.68 3.63
N SER A 150 2.69 0.44 3.05
CA SER A 150 3.92 1.12 3.43
C SER A 150 4.84 1.20 2.23
N GLN A 151 5.77 2.14 2.30
CA GLN A 151 6.79 2.29 1.30
C GLN A 151 8.10 2.57 2.01
N SER A 152 9.18 2.01 1.48
CA SER A 152 10.53 2.37 1.88
C SER A 152 11.39 2.50 0.64
N SER A 153 12.52 3.15 0.84
CA SER A 153 13.55 3.32 -0.17
C SER A 153 14.90 3.15 0.49
N ASP A 154 15.84 2.59 -0.25
CA ASP A 154 17.26 2.59 0.05
C ASP A 154 17.98 3.24 -1.12
N SER A 155 19.18 3.75 -0.90
CA SER A 155 19.90 4.42 -1.97
C SER A 155 21.38 4.40 -1.69
N VAL A 156 22.16 4.00 -2.69
CA VAL A 156 23.62 3.94 -2.60
C VAL A 156 24.19 4.84 -3.68
N ASP A 157 25.10 5.74 -3.30
CA ASP A 157 25.76 6.66 -4.24
C ASP A 157 24.77 7.53 -5.04
N GLU A 158 23.74 8.08 -4.36
CA GLU A 158 22.76 9.00 -4.97
C GLU A 158 23.43 10.23 -5.55
N CYS A 159 23.34 10.33 -6.87
CA CYS A 159 23.71 11.51 -7.63
C CYS A 159 22.58 12.57 -7.60
N PHE A 160 21.33 12.13 -7.45
CA PHE A 160 20.18 12.99 -7.17
C PHE A 160 19.16 12.26 -6.30
N PRO A 161 18.76 12.82 -5.14
CA PRO A 161 17.70 12.24 -4.33
C PRO A 161 16.37 12.41 -5.06
N PHE A 162 15.67 11.32 -5.33
CA PHE A 162 14.27 11.41 -5.69
C PHE A 162 13.42 11.70 -4.47
N HIS A 163 12.27 12.26 -4.77
CA HIS A 163 11.13 12.20 -3.90
C HIS A 163 10.03 11.40 -4.59
N TRP A 164 8.99 11.09 -3.82
CA TRP A 164 7.92 10.24 -4.28
C TRP A 164 6.56 10.81 -3.95
N ASP A 165 5.61 10.49 -4.80
CA ASP A 165 4.18 10.66 -4.54
C ASP A 165 3.50 9.29 -4.47
N LYS A 166 2.34 9.25 -3.82
CA LYS A 166 1.55 8.02 -3.71
C LYS A 166 0.09 8.23 -4.03
N ILE A 167 -0.53 7.17 -4.54
CA ILE A 167 -1.98 7.01 -4.62
C ILE A 167 -2.32 5.64 -4.04
N THR A 168 -3.34 5.59 -3.20
CA THR A 168 -3.86 4.35 -2.62
C THR A 168 -5.36 4.31 -2.74
N ALA A 169 -5.92 3.18 -3.14
CA ALA A 169 -7.36 3.02 -3.25
C ALA A 169 -7.78 1.56 -3.09
N TYR A 170 -9.04 1.38 -2.71
CA TYR A 170 -9.74 0.12 -2.88
C TYR A 170 -10.23 -0.01 -4.33
N GLY A 171 -10.24 -1.24 -4.83
CA GLY A 171 -10.53 -1.58 -6.23
C GLY A 171 -9.29 -1.98 -7.02
N ALA A 172 -9.50 -2.34 -8.28
CA ALA A 172 -8.42 -2.70 -9.20
C ALA A 172 -7.70 -1.46 -9.73
N PHE A 173 -6.39 -1.57 -9.90
CA PHE A 173 -5.55 -0.57 -10.53
C PHE A 173 -6.02 -0.34 -11.98
N PRO A 174 -6.35 0.91 -12.37
CA PRO A 174 -6.98 1.20 -13.66
C PRO A 174 -6.03 1.13 -14.86
N GLY A 175 -4.73 0.90 -14.66
CA GLY A 175 -3.72 0.95 -15.71
C GLY A 175 -2.92 2.26 -15.73
N PHE A 176 -2.00 2.37 -16.69
CA PHE A 176 -1.06 3.47 -16.83
C PHE A 176 -1.56 4.59 -17.73
#